data_AF-A0A9W7DY23-F1
#
_entry.id   AF-A0A9W7DY23-F1
#
_cell.length_a   1.000
_cell.length_b   1.000
_cell.length_c   1.000
_cell.angle_alpha   90.00
_cell.angle_beta   90.00
_cell.angle_gamma   90.00
#
_symmetry.space_group_name_H-M   'P 1'
#
loop_
_entity.id
_entity.type
_entity.pdbx_description
1 polymer ?
#
loop_
_entity_poly.entity_id
_entity_poly.type
_entity_poly.pdbx_seq_one_letter_code
_entity_poly.pdbx_strand_id
1 'polypeptide(L)'
;MSSSSSSTTTCSKSLGKWFPTATVRKTIALNPSETCSLLLFYHYVRPSMSQARADHLKTFLDKMTAETKVGGRLRCAQEGLNCTISGTYSQVRDFSDRLKTWGTSSLPDGVKGPFEEGVDFKYVDSLPPSRAFKDVKVLPVTELVFYGVSESSAPLSNGGVHLQPKEYHEKMEEDNTVIIDVRNTYEADIGKFNGQEKVGGAEYIDPKMRKSTDFKSWLSKEETKEQIKGKQILMYCTGGVRCERASALLKNEMGDNVKDVYQLQGGIEKYIQEFPDGGHWRGKNFVFDKREAFGVKSMEGVGGVVEGKKKKKKKKKTDEEEEEILGNCCVCAQKWDRYIGKKKCYTCGVPVLMCDKCLTLKPDKTPGRKLEVRCTLCKEEGVEVPAADLELTANGIGAVKKDSSQNAAAPSVLKWGGGQAKEKKEKRKMKRKMCKFGAECTRTDCWFSHDTCKVTTGNSQKKFNVDS
;
A
#
# COMPACT_ATOMS: atom_id res chain seq x y z
N MET A 1 22.43 -5.15 -45.23
CA MET A 1 22.82 -4.82 -43.84
C MET A 1 22.43 -3.38 -43.56
N SER A 2 21.37 -3.18 -42.80
CA SER A 2 21.02 -1.89 -42.20
C SER A 2 19.86 -2.13 -41.23
N SER A 3 20.19 -2.64 -40.04
CA SER A 3 19.26 -2.83 -38.93
C SER A 3 18.88 -1.49 -38.32
N SER A 4 17.62 -1.08 -38.54
CA SER A 4 17.02 0.10 -37.95
C SER A 4 16.74 -0.13 -36.45
N SER A 5 17.55 0.51 -35.60
CA SER A 5 17.32 0.57 -34.16
C SER A 5 16.11 1.48 -33.87
N SER A 6 14.96 0.89 -33.57
CA SER A 6 13.80 1.64 -33.08
C SER A 6 14.09 2.19 -31.68
N SER A 7 14.31 3.50 -31.57
CA SER A 7 14.44 4.20 -30.30
C SER A 7 13.07 4.22 -29.59
N THR A 8 12.90 3.36 -28.59
CA THR A 8 11.75 3.45 -27.68
C THR A 8 11.91 4.68 -26.80
N THR A 9 11.22 5.76 -27.17
CA THR A 9 11.12 6.99 -26.37
C THR A 9 10.57 6.68 -24.97
N THR A 10 11.43 6.77 -23.97
CA THR A 10 11.08 6.63 -22.54
C THR A 10 10.20 7.80 -22.11
N CYS A 11 8.87 7.60 -22.12
CA CYS A 11 7.94 8.58 -21.58
C CYS A 11 7.96 8.53 -20.04
N SER A 12 8.85 9.30 -19.41
CA SER A 12 8.84 9.51 -17.95
C SER A 12 7.65 10.39 -17.56
N LYS A 13 6.59 9.77 -17.01
CA LYS A 13 5.50 10.54 -16.39
C LYS A 13 5.85 10.83 -14.94
N SER A 14 5.93 12.10 -14.56
CA SER A 14 6.10 12.50 -13.16
C SER A 14 4.90 12.03 -12.33
N LEU A 15 5.14 11.48 -11.13
CA LEU A 15 4.07 11.01 -10.22
C LEU A 15 3.48 12.14 -9.37
N GLY A 16 3.30 13.32 -9.98
CA GLY A 16 2.91 14.55 -9.29
C GLY A 16 4.05 15.20 -8.51
N LYS A 17 3.72 16.22 -7.71
CA LYS A 17 4.70 17.05 -6.96
C LYS A 17 5.59 16.27 -5.99
N TRP A 18 5.15 15.10 -5.53
CA TRP A 18 5.81 14.31 -4.47
C TRP A 18 6.96 13.44 -4.96
N PHE A 19 6.96 13.07 -6.24
CA PHE A 19 8.04 12.32 -6.87
C PHE A 19 8.32 12.89 -8.26
N PRO A 20 8.89 14.11 -8.32
CA PRO A 20 9.08 14.81 -9.59
C PRO A 20 10.02 14.05 -10.54
N THR A 21 10.99 13.33 -9.97
CA THR A 21 12.04 12.61 -10.68
C THR A 21 11.79 11.09 -10.77
N ALA A 22 10.62 10.61 -10.34
CA ALA A 22 10.28 9.20 -10.44
C ALA A 22 10.11 8.75 -11.89
N THR A 23 10.59 7.54 -12.16
CA THR A 23 10.38 6.87 -13.43
C THR A 23 9.16 5.98 -13.33
N VAL A 24 8.23 6.11 -14.28
CA VAL A 24 7.07 5.22 -14.41
C VAL A 24 6.99 4.73 -15.84
N ARG A 25 7.03 3.41 -16.02
CA ARG A 25 6.88 2.79 -17.33
C ARG A 25 5.89 1.65 -17.27
N LYS A 26 5.10 1.49 -18.33
CA LYS A 26 4.24 0.32 -18.49
C LYS A 26 5.09 -0.88 -18.88
N THR A 27 4.72 -2.03 -18.34
CA THR A 27 5.32 -3.31 -18.68
C THR A 27 4.43 -4.07 -19.65
N ILE A 28 5.04 -5.02 -20.36
CA ILE A 28 4.33 -5.95 -21.22
C ILE A 28 3.69 -7.00 -20.31
N ALA A 29 2.43 -7.35 -20.57
CA ALA A 29 1.76 -8.42 -19.84
C ALA A 29 2.44 -9.75 -20.19
N LEU A 30 2.62 -10.62 -19.18
CA LEU A 30 3.11 -11.97 -19.40
C LEU A 30 2.10 -12.78 -20.23
N ASN A 31 2.61 -13.71 -21.03
CA ASN A 31 1.76 -14.60 -21.80
C ASN A 31 0.96 -15.52 -20.86
N PRO A 32 -0.28 -15.92 -21.23
CA PRO A 32 -1.08 -16.83 -20.39
C PRO A 32 -0.43 -18.20 -20.12
N SER A 33 0.48 -18.64 -20.98
CA SER A 33 1.27 -19.87 -20.81
C SER A 33 2.53 -19.71 -19.95
N GLU A 34 2.93 -18.48 -19.64
CA GLU A 34 4.09 -18.20 -18.81
C GLU A 34 3.73 -18.19 -17.32
N THR A 35 4.73 -18.44 -16.49
CA THR A 35 4.65 -18.23 -15.04
C THR A 35 5.31 -16.92 -14.64
N CYS A 36 4.73 -16.25 -13.66
CA CYS A 36 5.30 -15.08 -13.00
C CYS A 36 6.25 -15.50 -11.86
N SER A 37 7.38 -14.82 -11.74
CA SER A 37 8.24 -14.81 -10.57
C SER A 37 8.13 -13.45 -9.89
N LEU A 38 8.06 -13.43 -8.57
CA LEU A 38 8.15 -12.23 -7.74
C LEU A 38 9.49 -12.23 -7.01
N LEU A 39 10.09 -11.05 -6.89
CA LEU A 39 11.23 -10.80 -6.02
C LEU A 39 10.91 -9.67 -5.06
N LEU A 40 11.15 -9.91 -3.77
CA LEU A 40 11.05 -8.94 -2.68
C LEU A 40 12.38 -8.88 -1.92
N PHE A 41 12.92 -7.68 -1.73
CA PHE A 41 14.04 -7.48 -0.80
C PHE A 41 14.12 -6.02 -0.38
N TYR A 42 14.89 -5.78 0.69
CA TYR A 42 15.44 -4.48 1.02
C TYR A 42 16.91 -4.68 1.39
N HIS A 43 17.68 -3.61 1.30
CA HIS A 43 19.05 -3.59 1.76
C HIS A 43 19.39 -2.16 2.19
N TYR A 44 19.74 -2.00 3.47
CA TYR A 44 20.22 -0.73 4.02
C TYR A 44 21.73 -0.65 3.86
N VAL A 45 22.22 0.45 3.31
CA VAL A 45 23.66 0.68 3.06
C VAL A 45 24.25 1.47 4.22
N ARG A 46 25.35 0.97 4.80
CA ARG A 46 26.01 1.58 5.95
C ARG A 46 27.53 1.64 5.74
N PRO A 47 28.16 2.83 5.84
CA PRO A 47 27.54 4.15 5.99
C PRO A 47 26.63 4.54 4.80
N SER A 48 25.69 5.46 5.01
CA SER A 48 24.75 5.90 3.97
C SER A 48 25.48 6.44 2.74
N MET A 49 24.95 6.16 1.55
CA MET A 49 25.53 6.61 0.28
C MET A 49 25.47 8.14 0.15
N SER A 50 26.43 8.73 -0.59
CA SER A 50 26.31 10.12 -1.02
C SER A 50 25.11 10.30 -1.96
N GLN A 51 24.60 11.53 -2.06
CA GLN A 51 23.51 11.84 -2.99
C GLN A 51 23.87 11.47 -4.44
N ALA A 52 25.11 11.73 -4.86
CA ALA A 52 25.60 11.38 -6.20
C ALA A 52 25.56 9.86 -6.46
N ARG A 53 25.93 9.04 -5.46
CA ARG A 53 25.83 7.57 -5.56
C ARG A 53 24.37 7.09 -5.61
N ALA A 54 23.47 7.70 -4.83
CA ALA A 54 22.04 7.39 -4.88
C ALA A 54 21.41 7.76 -6.24
N ASP A 55 21.79 8.88 -6.84
CA ASP A 55 21.34 9.30 -8.17
C ASP A 55 21.88 8.36 -9.28
N HIS A 56 23.13 7.91 -9.13
CA HIS A 56 23.72 6.90 -10.01
C HIS A 56 22.97 5.56 -9.89
N LEU A 57 22.64 5.13 -8.67
CA LEU A 57 21.82 3.93 -8.44
C LEU A 57 20.48 4.05 -9.15
N LYS A 58 19.79 5.18 -8.98
CA LYS A 58 18.50 5.43 -9.63
C LYS A 58 18.61 5.31 -11.15
N THR A 59 19.64 5.91 -11.74
CA THR A 59 19.90 5.85 -13.19
C THR A 59 20.17 4.42 -13.67
N PHE A 60 20.97 3.67 -12.91
CA PHE A 60 21.22 2.25 -13.17
C PHE A 60 19.93 1.42 -13.11
N LEU A 61 19.12 1.58 -12.06
CA LEU A 61 17.84 0.89 -11.89
C LEU A 61 16.87 1.23 -13.03
N ASP A 62 16.84 2.48 -13.48
CA ASP A 62 16.02 2.90 -14.61
C ASP A 62 16.41 2.21 -15.91
N LYS A 63 17.71 2.11 -16.20
CA LYS A 63 18.23 1.42 -17.38
C LYS A 63 17.95 -0.08 -17.29
N MET A 64 18.36 -0.70 -16.18
CA MET A 64 18.22 -2.14 -15.95
C MET A 64 16.75 -2.59 -16.05
N THR A 65 15.82 -1.89 -15.40
CA THR A 65 14.39 -2.25 -15.48
C THR A 65 13.76 -2.01 -16.85
N ALA A 66 14.39 -1.19 -17.72
CA ALA A 66 13.96 -1.06 -19.11
C ALA A 66 14.42 -2.26 -19.95
N GLU A 67 15.67 -2.70 -19.73
CA GLU A 67 16.28 -3.83 -20.44
C GLU A 67 15.67 -5.18 -20.05
N THR A 68 15.55 -5.44 -18.73
CA THR A 68 14.98 -6.70 -18.22
C THR A 68 13.45 -6.77 -18.36
N LYS A 69 12.81 -5.63 -18.60
CA LYS A 69 11.34 -5.49 -18.74
C LYS A 69 10.54 -5.95 -17.52
N VAL A 70 11.15 -6.01 -16.34
CA VAL A 70 10.44 -6.32 -15.08
C VAL A 70 9.48 -5.21 -14.70
N GLY A 71 8.35 -5.59 -14.08
CA GLY A 71 7.41 -4.67 -13.44
C GLY A 71 7.65 -4.59 -11.95
N GLY A 72 7.18 -3.54 -11.27
CA GLY A 72 7.34 -3.45 -9.82
C GLY A 72 7.46 -2.06 -9.25
N ARG A 73 7.96 -1.98 -8.02
CA ARG A 73 8.29 -0.75 -7.33
C ARG A 73 9.65 -0.87 -6.69
N LEU A 74 10.50 0.12 -6.95
CA LEU A 74 11.84 0.25 -6.42
C LEU A 74 11.89 1.61 -5.71
N ARG A 75 12.19 1.61 -4.41
CA ARG A 75 12.42 2.81 -3.63
C ARG A 75 13.92 2.91 -3.37
N CYS A 76 14.58 3.92 -3.90
CA CYS A 76 16.01 4.13 -3.74
C CYS A 76 16.25 5.42 -2.95
N ALA A 77 17.17 5.36 -2.00
CA ALA A 77 17.54 6.44 -1.11
C ALA A 77 19.04 6.37 -0.83
N GLN A 78 19.60 7.42 -0.21
CA GLN A 78 20.98 7.37 0.30
C GLN A 78 21.19 6.20 1.27
N GLU A 79 20.17 5.86 2.05
CA GLU A 79 20.21 4.75 3.01
C GLU A 79 20.05 3.36 2.36
N GLY A 80 19.81 3.25 1.05
CA GLY A 80 19.79 1.96 0.33
C GLY A 80 18.66 1.76 -0.67
N LEU A 81 18.16 0.51 -0.76
CA LEU A 81 17.17 0.09 -1.75
C LEU A 81 16.09 -0.83 -1.14
N ASN A 82 14.83 -0.57 -1.46
CA ASN A 82 13.69 -1.47 -1.17
C ASN A 82 12.96 -1.77 -2.47
N CYS A 83 12.80 -3.05 -2.80
CA CYS A 83 12.39 -3.50 -4.10
C CYS A 83 11.32 -4.59 -4.01
N THR A 84 10.26 -4.44 -4.80
CA THR A 84 9.32 -5.52 -5.11
C THR A 84 9.10 -5.52 -6.61
N ILE A 85 9.60 -6.55 -7.31
CA ILE A 85 9.46 -6.69 -8.76
C ILE A 85 8.82 -8.01 -9.14
N SER A 86 8.33 -8.08 -10.37
CA SER A 86 7.80 -9.27 -11.01
C SER A 86 8.22 -9.34 -12.47
N GLY A 87 8.39 -10.54 -12.97
CA GLY A 87 8.60 -10.82 -14.39
C GLY A 87 8.53 -12.33 -14.62
N THR A 88 9.05 -12.79 -15.75
CA THR A 88 9.40 -14.21 -15.90
C THR A 88 10.55 -14.57 -14.96
N TYR A 89 10.77 -15.87 -14.73
CA TYR A 89 11.87 -16.37 -13.91
C TYR A 89 13.23 -15.77 -14.34
N SER A 90 13.54 -15.83 -15.64
CA SER A 90 14.81 -15.34 -16.19
C SER A 90 14.98 -13.83 -16.03
N GLN A 91 13.93 -13.04 -16.27
CA GLN A 91 13.98 -11.58 -16.10
C GLN A 91 14.24 -11.17 -14.65
N VAL A 92 13.64 -11.88 -13.70
CA VAL A 92 13.83 -11.60 -12.27
C VAL A 92 15.24 -11.98 -11.80
N ARG A 93 15.79 -13.11 -12.27
CA ARG A 93 17.16 -13.52 -11.95
C ARG A 93 18.20 -12.59 -12.59
N ASP A 94 18.04 -12.24 -13.87
CA ASP A 94 18.90 -11.26 -14.56
C ASP A 94 18.92 -9.91 -13.83
N PHE A 95 17.76 -9.44 -13.35
CA PHE A 95 17.71 -8.24 -12.51
C PHE A 95 18.56 -8.37 -11.24
N SER A 96 18.38 -9.45 -10.45
CA SER A 96 19.11 -9.62 -9.20
C SER A 96 20.61 -9.80 -9.40
N ASP A 97 21.02 -10.49 -10.46
CA ASP A 97 22.43 -10.75 -10.74
C ASP A 97 23.13 -9.48 -11.22
N ARG A 98 22.50 -8.69 -12.10
CA ARG A 98 23.02 -7.37 -12.48
C ARG A 98 23.11 -6.42 -11.30
N LEU A 99 22.14 -6.45 -10.38
CA LEU A 99 22.18 -5.61 -9.18
C LEU A 99 23.38 -5.94 -8.29
N LYS A 100 23.74 -7.23 -8.12
CA LYS A 100 24.93 -7.64 -7.36
C LYS A 100 26.23 -7.11 -7.96
N THR A 101 26.26 -6.92 -9.28
CA THR A 101 27.43 -6.38 -10.00
C THR A 101 27.45 -4.85 -10.10
N TRP A 102 26.40 -4.17 -9.63
CA TRP A 102 26.34 -2.70 -9.60
C TRP A 102 27.44 -2.18 -8.68
N GLY A 103 28.25 -1.22 -9.13
CA GLY A 103 29.42 -0.73 -8.40
C GLY A 103 30.73 -1.12 -9.08
N THR A 104 31.08 -2.41 -9.05
CA THR A 104 32.32 -2.96 -9.61
C THR A 104 32.49 -2.65 -11.10
N SER A 105 31.40 -2.68 -11.88
CA SER A 105 31.43 -2.44 -13.33
C SER A 105 30.85 -1.08 -13.75
N SER A 106 30.39 -0.26 -12.81
CA SER A 106 29.55 0.91 -13.13
C SER A 106 29.91 2.18 -12.40
N LEU A 107 30.73 2.14 -11.35
CA LEU A 107 31.20 3.34 -10.66
C LEU A 107 32.60 3.74 -11.16
N PRO A 108 32.88 5.04 -11.35
CA PRO A 108 34.19 5.52 -11.78
C PRO A 108 35.34 5.21 -10.81
N ASP A 109 35.02 4.95 -9.54
CA ASP A 109 35.97 4.70 -8.47
C ASP A 109 36.37 3.21 -8.32
N GLY A 110 35.76 2.31 -9.10
CA GLY A 110 36.02 0.86 -9.04
C GLY A 110 35.63 0.20 -7.71
N VAL A 111 34.90 0.90 -6.84
CA VAL A 111 34.53 0.41 -5.51
C VAL A 111 33.39 -0.59 -5.64
N LYS A 112 33.52 -1.74 -4.95
CA LYS A 112 32.46 -2.74 -4.82
C LYS A 112 31.15 -2.08 -4.40
N GLY A 113 30.06 -2.40 -5.10
CA GLY A 113 28.77 -1.85 -4.72
C GLY A 113 28.17 -2.57 -3.52
N PRO A 114 27.24 -1.93 -2.81
CA PRO A 114 26.71 -2.43 -1.55
C PRO A 114 25.75 -3.62 -1.71
N PHE A 115 25.48 -4.10 -2.93
CA PHE A 115 24.50 -5.17 -3.18
C PHE A 115 25.14 -6.51 -3.60
N GLU A 116 26.47 -6.60 -3.61
CA GLU A 116 27.21 -7.82 -4.00
C GLU A 116 26.90 -8.98 -3.03
N GLU A 117 26.88 -8.69 -1.74
CA GLU A 117 26.69 -9.65 -0.65
C GLU A 117 25.65 -9.17 0.36
N GLY A 118 25.13 -10.09 1.18
CA GLY A 118 24.23 -9.74 2.29
C GLY A 118 22.82 -9.28 1.88
N VAL A 119 22.48 -9.28 0.58
CA VAL A 119 21.11 -8.99 0.13
C VAL A 119 20.24 -10.24 0.25
N ASP A 120 19.23 -10.16 1.11
CA ASP A 120 18.28 -11.24 1.34
C ASP A 120 17.14 -11.24 0.30
N PHE A 121 17.47 -11.71 -0.91
CA PHE A 121 16.55 -11.85 -2.04
C PHE A 121 15.49 -12.94 -1.76
N LYS A 122 14.22 -12.54 -1.65
CA LYS A 122 13.08 -13.45 -1.45
C LYS A 122 12.36 -13.66 -2.77
N TYR A 123 12.50 -14.85 -3.34
CA TYR A 123 11.85 -15.23 -4.59
C TYR A 123 10.56 -15.99 -4.32
N VAL A 124 9.51 -15.70 -5.09
CA VAL A 124 8.28 -16.49 -5.16
C VAL A 124 8.02 -16.80 -6.61
N ASP A 125 8.36 -18.02 -7.02
CA ASP A 125 8.29 -18.48 -8.39
C ASP A 125 6.95 -19.17 -8.71
N SER A 126 6.74 -19.50 -9.98
CA SER A 126 5.58 -20.28 -10.46
C SER A 126 4.20 -19.67 -10.17
N LEU A 127 4.11 -18.35 -10.04
CA LEU A 127 2.84 -17.66 -9.85
C LEU A 127 2.08 -17.52 -11.17
N PRO A 128 0.74 -17.38 -11.12
CA PRO A 128 -0.04 -17.05 -12.32
C PRO A 128 0.43 -15.75 -12.99
N PRO A 129 0.39 -15.62 -14.33
CA PRO A 129 0.87 -14.43 -15.05
C PRO A 129 0.11 -13.15 -14.65
N SER A 130 -1.13 -13.28 -14.16
CA SER A 130 -1.92 -12.17 -13.61
C SER A 130 -1.32 -11.54 -12.33
N ARG A 131 -0.33 -12.19 -11.72
CA ARG A 131 0.46 -11.67 -10.58
C ARG A 131 1.57 -10.70 -11.00
N ALA A 132 1.82 -10.54 -12.29
CA ALA A 132 2.78 -9.54 -12.76
C ALA A 132 2.28 -8.10 -12.53
N PHE A 133 3.18 -7.23 -12.06
CA PHE A 133 2.99 -5.80 -12.06
C PHE A 133 2.80 -5.29 -13.50
N LYS A 134 1.87 -4.35 -13.66
CA LYS A 134 1.50 -3.74 -14.95
C LYS A 134 2.29 -2.46 -15.24
N ASP A 135 3.13 -2.04 -14.30
CA ASP A 135 4.07 -0.94 -14.43
C ASP A 135 5.28 -1.18 -13.54
N VAL A 136 6.39 -0.57 -13.91
CA VAL A 136 7.56 -0.37 -13.05
C VAL A 136 7.58 1.07 -12.56
N LYS A 137 7.95 1.25 -11.29
CA LYS A 137 8.13 2.54 -10.65
C LYS A 137 9.48 2.58 -9.94
N VAL A 138 10.38 3.44 -10.40
CA VAL A 138 11.63 3.74 -9.70
C VAL A 138 11.44 5.08 -9.00
N LEU A 139 11.46 5.03 -7.67
CA LEU A 139 11.06 6.12 -6.79
C LEU A 139 12.29 6.56 -5.97
N PRO A 140 12.87 7.73 -6.26
CA PRO A 140 13.79 8.35 -5.33
C PRO A 140 13.00 8.78 -4.08
N VAL A 141 13.47 8.37 -2.91
CA VAL A 141 12.84 8.64 -1.61
C VAL A 141 13.89 9.09 -0.61
N THR A 142 13.47 9.79 0.44
CA THR A 142 14.32 10.09 1.59
C THR A 142 14.51 8.86 2.47
N GLU A 143 13.42 8.12 2.71
CA GLU A 143 13.39 6.90 3.52
C GLU A 143 12.76 5.72 2.76
N LEU A 144 13.44 4.57 2.75
CA LEU A 144 12.98 3.29 2.22
C LEU A 144 11.68 2.82 2.84
N VAL A 145 11.41 3.23 4.08
CA VAL A 145 10.09 3.25 4.71
C VAL A 145 9.99 4.51 5.54
N PHE A 146 8.95 5.30 5.28
CA PHE A 146 8.79 6.61 5.90
C PHE A 146 8.25 6.49 7.34
N TYR A 147 9.14 6.66 8.31
CA TYR A 147 8.82 6.85 9.73
C TYR A 147 8.89 8.32 10.13
N GLY A 148 9.49 9.19 9.30
CA GLY A 148 9.62 10.62 9.61
C GLY A 148 10.57 10.88 10.78
N VAL A 149 11.56 10.01 10.95
CA VAL A 149 12.57 10.07 12.00
C VAL A 149 13.93 10.16 11.32
N SER A 150 14.74 11.14 11.72
CA SER A 150 16.10 11.27 11.20
C SER A 150 16.99 10.13 11.69
N GLU A 151 17.96 9.77 10.87
CA GLU A 151 18.95 8.74 11.22
C GLU A 151 19.73 9.07 12.51
N SER A 152 19.96 10.36 12.79
CA SER A 152 20.59 10.81 14.02
C SER A 152 19.77 10.54 15.29
N SER A 153 18.44 10.50 15.19
CA SER A 153 17.55 10.27 16.33
C SER A 153 17.28 8.79 16.60
N ALA A 154 17.46 7.93 15.58
CA ALA A 154 17.33 6.49 15.72
C ALA A 154 18.26 5.80 14.71
N PRO A 155 19.55 5.66 15.04
CA PRO A 155 20.52 5.02 14.16
C PRO A 155 20.16 3.57 13.92
N LEU A 156 20.11 3.13 12.66
CA LEU A 156 19.80 1.73 12.34
C LEU A 156 20.87 0.75 12.87
N SER A 157 22.10 1.23 13.13
CA SER A 157 23.14 0.45 13.80
C SER A 157 22.77 0.06 15.24
N ASN A 158 21.78 0.74 15.84
CA ASN A 158 21.20 0.39 17.13
C ASN A 158 19.84 -0.31 16.96
N GLY A 159 19.65 -1.08 15.89
CA GLY A 159 18.46 -1.91 15.69
C GLY A 159 18.36 -3.09 16.67
N GLY A 160 17.24 -3.81 16.58
CA GLY A 160 17.03 -5.08 17.26
C GLY A 160 17.84 -6.21 16.62
N VAL A 161 18.07 -7.28 17.37
CA VAL A 161 18.79 -8.47 16.89
C VAL A 161 17.90 -9.27 15.95
N HIS A 162 18.41 -9.61 14.77
CA HIS A 162 17.69 -10.43 13.80
C HIS A 162 17.66 -11.90 14.25
N LEU A 163 16.46 -12.46 14.33
CA LEU A 163 16.24 -13.88 14.60
C LEU A 163 15.76 -14.59 13.34
N GLN A 164 16.31 -15.77 13.08
CA GLN A 164 15.77 -16.64 12.04
C GLN A 164 14.36 -17.11 12.42
N PRO A 165 13.51 -17.52 11.44
CA PRO A 165 12.14 -17.91 11.73
C PRO A 165 11.96 -18.95 12.84
N LYS A 166 12.86 -19.94 12.96
CA LYS A 166 12.82 -20.95 14.03
C LYS A 166 13.10 -20.36 15.41
N GLU A 167 14.19 -19.61 15.53
CA GLU A 167 14.56 -18.93 16.78
C GLU A 167 13.47 -17.94 17.21
N TYR A 168 12.87 -17.23 16.25
CA TYR A 168 11.74 -16.34 16.51
C TYR A 168 10.51 -17.12 16.97
N HIS A 169 10.22 -18.29 16.40
CA HIS A 169 9.13 -19.16 16.82
C HIS A 169 9.28 -19.60 18.28
N GLU A 170 10.46 -20.10 18.64
CA GLU A 170 10.76 -20.55 20.00
C GLU A 170 10.67 -19.39 21.00
N LYS A 171 11.22 -18.22 20.66
CA LYS A 171 11.14 -17.03 21.50
C LYS A 171 9.71 -16.51 21.72
N MET A 172 8.78 -16.79 20.80
CA MET A 172 7.37 -16.42 20.99
C MET A 172 6.70 -17.19 22.13
N GLU A 173 7.31 -18.27 22.62
CA GLU A 173 6.78 -19.10 23.72
C GLU A 173 7.40 -18.75 25.07
N GLU A 174 8.40 -17.86 25.11
CA GLU A 174 9.03 -17.42 26.36
C GLU A 174 8.12 -16.49 27.18
N ASP A 175 8.12 -16.70 28.49
CA ASP A 175 7.45 -15.80 29.44
C ASP A 175 8.03 -14.37 29.39
N ASN A 176 7.25 -13.40 29.88
CA ASN A 176 7.64 -12.00 29.95
C ASN A 176 8.09 -11.42 28.58
N THR A 177 7.50 -11.91 27.51
CA THR A 177 7.76 -11.49 26.14
C THR A 177 6.51 -10.86 25.52
N VAL A 178 6.70 -9.84 24.69
CA VAL A 178 5.64 -9.23 23.88
C VAL A 178 6.00 -9.27 22.41
N ILE A 179 4.98 -9.43 21.58
CA ILE A 179 5.09 -9.33 20.12
C ILE A 179 4.47 -8.02 19.67
N ILE A 180 5.25 -7.14 19.04
CA ILE A 180 4.76 -5.87 18.49
C ILE A 180 4.62 -5.99 16.97
N ASP A 181 3.39 -5.85 16.48
CA ASP A 181 3.11 -5.73 15.04
C ASP A 181 3.41 -4.31 14.55
N VAL A 182 4.52 -4.13 13.83
CA VAL A 182 4.86 -2.80 13.29
C VAL A 182 4.21 -2.52 11.93
N ARG A 183 3.20 -3.30 11.55
CA ARG A 183 2.40 -3.05 10.36
C ARG A 183 1.26 -2.07 10.65
N ASN A 184 0.59 -1.63 9.59
CA ASN A 184 -0.61 -0.81 9.77
C ASN A 184 -1.79 -1.70 10.17
N THR A 185 -2.79 -1.12 10.83
CA THR A 185 -3.99 -1.81 11.33
C THR A 185 -4.71 -2.65 10.25
N TYR A 186 -4.78 -2.18 9.01
CA TYR A 186 -5.44 -2.92 7.93
C TYR A 186 -4.65 -4.18 7.50
N GLU A 187 -3.39 -4.28 7.88
CA GLU A 187 -2.59 -5.49 7.66
C GLU A 187 -2.81 -6.49 8.81
N ALA A 188 -2.96 -5.98 10.04
CA ALA A 188 -3.28 -6.75 11.24
C ALA A 188 -4.73 -7.29 11.25
N ASP A 189 -5.68 -6.53 10.68
CA ASP A 189 -7.10 -6.88 10.55
C ASP A 189 -7.33 -8.24 9.87
N ILE A 190 -6.38 -8.69 9.02
CA ILE A 190 -6.52 -9.92 8.25
C ILE A 190 -5.55 -11.03 8.64
N GLY A 191 -4.56 -10.77 9.48
CA GLY A 191 -3.62 -11.79 9.96
C GLY A 191 -2.62 -11.24 10.97
N LYS A 192 -2.20 -12.05 11.94
CA LYS A 192 -1.30 -11.65 13.03
C LYS A 192 -0.67 -12.85 13.75
N PHE A 193 0.39 -12.61 14.52
CA PHE A 193 1.01 -13.57 15.45
C PHE A 193 0.31 -13.55 16.80
N ASN A 194 -0.83 -14.24 16.91
CA ASN A 194 -1.53 -14.45 18.18
C ASN A 194 -1.84 -15.93 18.44
N GLY A 195 -1.18 -16.84 17.71
CA GLY A 195 -1.32 -18.27 17.94
C GLY A 195 -0.67 -18.73 19.23
N GLN A 196 0.47 -18.12 19.60
CA GLN A 196 1.28 -18.43 20.78
C GLN A 196 0.56 -18.14 22.10
N GLU A 197 -0.41 -17.22 22.11
CA GLU A 197 -1.23 -16.94 23.30
C GLU A 197 -2.00 -18.19 23.77
N LYS A 198 -2.30 -19.12 22.85
CA LYS A 198 -2.98 -20.39 23.18
C LYS A 198 -2.10 -21.34 24.01
N VAL A 199 -0.78 -21.17 23.98
CA VAL A 199 0.18 -21.96 24.75
C VAL A 199 0.79 -21.16 25.89
N GLY A 200 0.20 -19.99 26.24
CA GLY A 200 0.69 -19.12 27.31
C GLY A 200 1.91 -18.28 26.93
N GLY A 201 2.29 -18.24 25.66
CA GLY A 201 3.45 -17.50 25.18
C GLY A 201 3.24 -15.98 25.14
N ALA A 202 4.08 -15.32 24.35
CA ALA A 202 4.20 -13.87 24.27
C ALA A 202 2.87 -13.15 23.96
N GLU A 203 2.62 -12.07 24.71
CA GLU A 203 1.44 -11.21 24.55
C GLU A 203 1.50 -10.46 23.22
N TYR A 204 0.43 -10.51 22.43
CA TYR A 204 0.34 -9.79 21.16
C TYR A 204 -0.09 -8.33 21.34
N ILE A 205 0.69 -7.41 20.78
CA ILE A 205 0.43 -5.97 20.79
C ILE A 205 0.26 -5.46 19.35
N ASP A 206 -0.91 -4.87 19.08
CA ASP A 206 -1.19 -4.06 17.88
C ASP A 206 -1.17 -2.57 18.25
N PRO A 207 -0.15 -1.81 17.82
CA PRO A 207 -0.08 -0.35 17.96
C PRO A 207 -1.23 0.43 17.30
N LYS A 208 -2.11 -0.22 16.52
CA LYS A 208 -3.26 0.37 15.83
C LYS A 208 -2.85 1.51 14.88
N MET A 209 -1.72 1.37 14.20
CA MET A 209 -1.18 2.40 13.30
C MET A 209 -1.99 2.54 12.01
N ARG A 210 -2.29 3.78 11.59
CA ARG A 210 -2.84 4.06 10.25
C ARG A 210 -1.72 4.14 9.20
N LYS A 211 -0.56 4.62 9.64
CA LYS A 211 0.69 4.77 8.88
C LYS A 211 1.89 4.55 9.80
N SER A 212 3.04 4.16 9.25
CA SER A 212 4.25 3.87 10.02
C SER A 212 4.77 5.04 10.87
N THR A 213 4.50 6.29 10.49
CA THR A 213 4.86 7.47 11.31
C THR A 213 4.12 7.52 12.65
N ASP A 214 3.01 6.80 12.80
CA ASP A 214 2.22 6.74 14.04
C ASP A 214 2.95 5.92 15.13
N PHE A 215 3.98 5.12 14.75
CA PHE A 215 4.73 4.29 15.69
C PHE A 215 5.38 5.11 16.80
N LYS A 216 5.99 6.25 16.44
CA LYS A 216 6.61 7.16 17.40
C LYS A 216 5.60 7.69 18.42
N SER A 217 4.44 8.13 17.93
CA SER A 217 3.38 8.62 18.83
C SER A 217 2.84 7.52 19.73
N TRP A 218 2.70 6.28 19.23
CA TRP A 218 2.30 5.14 20.03
C TRP A 218 3.31 4.84 21.14
N LEU A 219 4.60 4.74 20.80
CA LEU A 219 5.67 4.45 21.75
C LEU A 219 5.85 5.53 22.83
N SER A 220 5.60 6.79 22.47
CA SER A 220 5.74 7.91 23.39
C SER A 220 4.73 7.93 24.55
N LYS A 221 3.65 7.15 24.47
CA LYS A 221 2.60 7.11 25.51
C LYS A 221 3.07 6.36 26.74
N GLU A 222 2.80 6.91 27.93
CA GLU A 222 3.16 6.27 29.21
C GLU A 222 2.52 4.90 29.40
N GLU A 223 1.27 4.71 28.96
CA GLU A 223 0.58 3.40 28.98
C GLU A 223 1.35 2.34 28.19
N THR A 224 1.92 2.73 27.04
CA THR A 224 2.68 1.83 26.17
C THR A 224 4.04 1.52 26.75
N LYS A 225 4.74 2.54 27.27
CA LYS A 225 6.04 2.35 27.94
C LYS A 225 5.92 1.40 29.11
N GLU A 226 4.89 1.57 29.94
CA GLU A 226 4.65 0.70 31.10
C GLU A 226 4.26 -0.72 30.66
N GLN A 227 3.43 -0.88 29.62
CA GLN A 227 3.03 -2.20 29.11
C GLN A 227 4.24 -3.05 28.66
N ILE A 228 5.27 -2.42 28.08
CA ILE A 228 6.44 -3.14 27.54
C ILE A 228 7.66 -3.10 28.47
N LYS A 229 7.58 -2.39 29.61
CA LYS A 229 8.68 -2.21 30.54
C LYS A 229 9.15 -3.54 31.15
N GLY A 230 10.45 -3.74 31.17
CA GLY A 230 11.09 -4.97 31.68
C GLY A 230 10.82 -6.21 30.83
N LYS A 231 10.11 -6.09 29.69
CA LYS A 231 9.76 -7.21 28.83
C LYS A 231 10.80 -7.43 27.72
N GLN A 232 10.86 -8.66 27.22
CA GLN A 232 11.51 -8.97 25.96
C GLN A 232 10.59 -8.59 24.79
N ILE A 233 11.13 -7.94 23.77
CA ILE A 233 10.36 -7.42 22.65
C ILE A 233 10.67 -8.20 21.38
N LEU A 234 9.64 -8.77 20.75
CA LEU A 234 9.70 -9.40 19.43
C LEU A 234 8.95 -8.54 18.42
N MET A 235 9.63 -8.09 17.36
CA MET A 235 9.03 -7.21 16.35
C MET A 235 8.93 -7.92 15.00
N TYR A 236 7.85 -7.68 14.28
CA TYR A 236 7.67 -8.26 12.95
C TYR A 236 6.94 -7.33 11.99
N CYS A 237 7.18 -7.56 10.70
CA CYS A 237 6.37 -7.01 9.62
C CYS A 237 6.40 -7.96 8.42
N THR A 238 5.78 -7.58 7.31
CA THR A 238 5.68 -8.41 6.08
C THR A 238 7.01 -8.98 5.61
N GLY A 239 8.06 -8.16 5.56
CA GLY A 239 9.35 -8.54 4.94
C GLY A 239 10.59 -8.05 5.66
N GLY A 240 10.47 -7.56 6.90
CA GLY A 240 11.59 -7.09 7.75
C GLY A 240 11.85 -5.58 7.75
N VAL A 241 11.70 -4.91 6.60
CA VAL A 241 12.16 -3.50 6.41
C VAL A 241 11.64 -2.47 7.43
N ARG A 242 10.41 -2.63 7.95
CA ARG A 242 9.85 -1.72 8.97
C ARG A 242 10.49 -1.93 10.34
N CYS A 243 10.84 -3.17 10.66
CA CYS A 243 11.42 -3.54 11.94
C CYS A 243 12.77 -2.85 12.14
N GLU A 244 13.56 -2.64 11.08
CA GLU A 244 14.85 -1.93 11.18
C GLU A 244 14.69 -0.55 11.82
N ARG A 245 13.74 0.24 11.31
CA ARG A 245 13.45 1.58 11.81
C ARG A 245 12.74 1.54 13.16
N ALA A 246 11.74 0.68 13.30
CA ALA A 246 10.93 0.60 14.49
C ALA A 246 11.72 0.09 15.71
N SER A 247 12.59 -0.91 15.54
CA SER A 247 13.42 -1.44 16.63
C SER A 247 14.49 -0.43 17.06
N ALA A 248 15.11 0.27 16.12
CA ALA A 248 16.04 1.36 16.43
C ALA A 248 15.36 2.50 17.20
N LEU A 249 14.14 2.88 16.81
CA LEU A 249 13.36 3.87 17.55
C LEU A 249 13.01 3.37 18.95
N LEU A 250 12.58 2.11 19.06
CA LEU A 250 12.21 1.50 20.34
C LEU A 250 13.40 1.46 21.30
N LYS A 251 14.56 0.98 20.85
CA LYS A 251 15.77 0.96 21.67
C LYS A 251 16.24 2.36 22.05
N ASN A 252 16.11 3.34 21.16
CA ASN A 252 16.49 4.72 21.46
C ASN A 252 15.56 5.37 22.50
N GLU A 253 14.25 5.15 22.42
CA GLU A 253 13.29 5.75 23.36
C GLU A 253 13.18 4.99 24.69
N MET A 254 13.30 3.66 24.66
CA MET A 254 13.18 2.84 25.88
C MET A 254 14.51 2.60 26.59
N GLY A 255 15.63 2.57 25.86
CA GLY A 255 16.94 2.23 26.44
C GLY A 255 16.88 0.93 27.25
N ASP A 256 17.43 0.97 28.47
CA ASP A 256 17.48 -0.17 29.40
C ASP A 256 16.14 -0.48 30.08
N ASN A 257 15.06 0.25 29.76
CA ASN A 257 13.72 -0.04 30.30
C ASN A 257 13.08 -1.27 29.66
N VAL A 258 13.65 -1.81 28.59
CA VAL A 258 13.26 -3.09 27.99
C VAL A 258 14.45 -4.05 28.07
N LYS A 259 14.18 -5.36 28.18
CA LYS A 259 15.24 -6.36 28.37
C LYS A 259 16.07 -6.53 27.11
N ASP A 260 15.41 -6.95 26.03
CA ASP A 260 16.02 -7.22 24.73
C ASP A 260 15.02 -6.90 23.62
N VAL A 261 15.53 -6.53 22.45
CA VAL A 261 14.72 -6.23 21.27
C VAL A 261 15.18 -7.09 20.11
N TYR A 262 14.28 -7.95 19.63
CA TYR A 262 14.52 -8.83 18.51
C TYR A 262 13.56 -8.54 17.36
N GLN A 263 13.96 -8.92 16.15
CA GLN A 263 13.15 -8.77 14.95
C GLN A 263 13.22 -10.00 14.04
N LEU A 264 12.08 -10.37 13.46
CA LEU A 264 11.98 -11.53 12.57
C LEU A 264 12.73 -11.29 11.24
N GLN A 265 13.81 -12.03 11.02
CA GLN A 265 14.60 -11.99 9.80
C GLN A 265 13.75 -12.38 8.59
N GLY A 266 13.66 -11.48 7.62
CA GLY A 266 12.86 -11.68 6.41
C GLY A 266 11.34 -11.61 6.60
N GLY A 267 10.86 -11.35 7.83
CA GLY A 267 9.46 -11.10 8.14
C GLY A 267 8.52 -12.30 7.95
N ILE A 268 7.22 -12.00 7.93
CA ILE A 268 6.14 -12.99 7.78
C ILE A 268 6.33 -13.85 6.52
N GLU A 269 6.87 -13.27 5.44
CA GLU A 269 7.12 -14.00 4.19
C GLU A 269 8.03 -15.21 4.39
N LYS A 270 9.15 -15.07 5.11
CA LYS A 270 10.03 -16.21 5.42
C LYS A 270 9.44 -17.13 6.48
N TYR A 271 8.73 -16.59 7.47
CA TYR A 271 8.14 -17.41 8.52
C TYR A 271 7.12 -18.41 7.97
N ILE A 272 6.21 -17.99 7.08
CA ILE A 272 5.22 -18.91 6.48
C ILE A 272 5.89 -19.95 5.57
N GLN A 273 7.04 -19.63 4.97
CA GLN A 273 7.82 -20.60 4.19
C GLN A 273 8.46 -21.67 5.10
N GLU A 274 8.96 -21.26 6.27
CA GLU A 274 9.55 -22.17 7.26
C GLU A 274 8.49 -23.02 7.97
N PHE A 275 7.32 -22.46 8.23
CA PHE A 275 6.19 -23.11 8.91
C PHE A 275 5.01 -23.29 7.96
N PRO A 276 5.01 -24.34 7.12
CA PRO A 276 3.95 -24.60 6.14
C PRO A 276 2.61 -25.01 6.75
N ASP A 277 2.55 -25.27 8.06
CA ASP A 277 1.32 -25.41 8.86
C ASP A 277 0.83 -24.06 9.43
N GLY A 278 1.64 -23.01 9.32
CA GLY A 278 1.39 -21.67 9.82
C GLY A 278 1.99 -21.36 11.18
N GLY A 279 2.51 -22.33 11.94
CA GLY A 279 3.06 -22.11 13.29
C GLY A 279 2.13 -21.25 14.18
N HIS A 280 2.63 -20.11 14.65
CA HIS A 280 1.89 -19.12 15.46
C HIS A 280 1.16 -18.05 14.63
N TRP A 281 1.31 -18.05 13.31
CA TRP A 281 0.63 -17.12 12.41
C TRP A 281 -0.85 -17.50 12.21
N ARG A 282 -1.75 -16.52 12.30
CA ARG A 282 -3.19 -16.71 12.02
C ARG A 282 -3.64 -15.76 10.92
N GLY A 283 -4.54 -16.23 10.04
CA GLY A 283 -5.10 -15.44 8.93
C GLY A 283 -4.16 -15.31 7.73
N LYS A 284 -4.22 -14.14 7.06
CA LYS A 284 -3.51 -13.83 5.81
C LYS A 284 -2.55 -12.66 5.99
N ASN A 285 -1.39 -12.75 5.36
CA ASN A 285 -0.42 -11.67 5.27
C ASN A 285 -0.79 -10.72 4.13
N PHE A 286 -1.08 -9.46 4.47
CA PHE A 286 -1.26 -8.39 3.47
C PHE A 286 0.07 -8.12 2.75
N VAL A 287 0.04 -8.04 1.43
CA VAL A 287 1.21 -7.74 0.62
C VAL A 287 0.94 -6.64 -0.41
N PHE A 288 1.95 -5.83 -0.66
CA PHE A 288 1.81 -4.67 -1.54
C PHE A 288 1.96 -5.04 -3.04
N ASP A 289 2.02 -6.31 -3.39
CA ASP A 289 2.09 -6.81 -4.76
C ASP A 289 0.71 -7.24 -5.29
N LYS A 290 0.67 -8.00 -6.40
CA LYS A 290 -0.59 -8.44 -7.03
C LYS A 290 -1.25 -9.64 -6.37
N ARG A 291 -0.60 -10.28 -5.41
CA ARG A 291 -1.20 -11.27 -4.52
C ARG A 291 -2.24 -10.62 -3.61
N GLU A 292 -2.09 -9.32 -3.30
CA GLU A 292 -2.91 -8.50 -2.37
C GLU A 292 -2.88 -8.98 -0.92
N ALA A 293 -3.10 -10.27 -0.69
CA ALA A 293 -2.80 -10.97 0.54
C ALA A 293 -2.56 -12.45 0.21
N PHE A 294 -1.76 -13.15 1.00
CA PHE A 294 -1.58 -14.60 0.91
C PHE A 294 -1.65 -15.23 2.30
N GLY A 295 -1.84 -16.53 2.38
CA GLY A 295 -1.76 -17.27 3.64
C GLY A 295 -1.31 -18.69 3.37
N VAL A 296 -1.15 -19.49 4.43
CA VAL A 296 -0.65 -20.87 4.38
C VAL A 296 -1.33 -21.70 3.28
N LYS A 297 -2.67 -21.68 3.24
CA LYS A 297 -3.50 -22.41 2.25
C LYS A 297 -3.63 -21.69 0.88
N SER A 298 -3.00 -20.53 0.70
CA SER A 298 -3.16 -19.67 -0.48
C SER A 298 -1.92 -18.84 -0.81
N MET A 299 -0.76 -19.50 -0.94
CA MET A 299 0.55 -18.87 -1.17
C MET A 299 0.61 -18.02 -2.46
N GLU A 300 -0.16 -18.39 -3.49
CA GLU A 300 -0.30 -17.62 -4.73
C GLU A 300 -1.07 -16.29 -4.57
N GLY A 301 -1.69 -16.09 -3.40
CA GLY A 301 -2.47 -14.91 -3.06
C GLY A 301 -3.90 -14.88 -3.57
N VAL A 302 -4.69 -13.98 -2.99
CA VAL A 302 -6.14 -13.85 -3.20
C VAL A 302 -6.55 -12.66 -4.08
N GLY A 303 -5.60 -11.88 -4.57
CA GLY A 303 -5.82 -10.71 -5.40
C GLY A 303 -6.23 -11.02 -6.85
N GLY A 304 -6.38 -9.98 -7.66
CA GLY A 304 -6.59 -10.10 -9.12
C GLY A 304 -7.99 -10.62 -9.52
N VAL A 305 -8.30 -10.51 -10.82
CA VAL A 305 -9.41 -11.26 -11.42
C VAL A 305 -8.89 -12.68 -11.60
N VAL A 306 -9.55 -13.67 -11.00
CA VAL A 306 -9.28 -15.08 -11.30
C VAL A 306 -9.79 -15.31 -12.72
N GLU A 307 -8.97 -14.97 -13.72
CA GLU A 307 -9.25 -15.26 -15.11
C GLU A 307 -9.27 -16.79 -15.27
N GLY A 308 -10.38 -17.33 -15.80
CA GLY A 308 -10.45 -18.73 -16.25
C GLY A 308 -11.25 -19.70 -15.39
N LYS A 309 -11.64 -19.39 -14.15
CA LYS A 309 -12.66 -20.22 -13.47
C LYS A 309 -14.04 -19.65 -13.80
N LYS A 310 -14.71 -20.24 -14.82
CA LYS A 310 -16.20 -20.27 -14.94
C LYS A 310 -16.75 -20.21 -13.53
N LYS A 311 -17.65 -19.27 -13.19
CA LYS A 311 -18.31 -19.14 -11.87
C LYS A 311 -18.47 -20.51 -11.21
N LYS A 312 -17.43 -21.00 -10.51
CA LYS A 312 -17.55 -22.24 -9.75
C LYS A 312 -18.54 -21.83 -8.68
N LYS A 313 -19.65 -22.57 -8.55
CA LYS A 313 -20.58 -22.39 -7.43
C LYS A 313 -19.72 -22.11 -6.20
N LYS A 314 -19.91 -20.95 -5.56
CA LYS A 314 -19.15 -20.56 -4.35
C LYS A 314 -19.26 -21.77 -3.43
N LYS A 315 -18.18 -22.53 -3.26
CA LYS A 315 -18.17 -23.62 -2.29
C LYS A 315 -18.45 -22.94 -0.96
N LYS A 316 -19.50 -23.38 -0.26
CA LYS A 316 -19.77 -22.89 1.10
C LYS A 316 -18.49 -23.18 1.89
N LYS A 317 -17.96 -22.15 2.57
CA LYS A 317 -16.80 -22.35 3.45
C LYS A 317 -17.21 -23.33 4.56
N THR A 318 -16.27 -24.16 4.99
CA THR A 318 -16.47 -24.93 6.23
C THR A 318 -16.44 -23.98 7.42
N ASP A 319 -17.00 -24.41 8.55
CA ASP A 319 -17.02 -23.58 9.76
C ASP A 319 -15.58 -23.27 10.22
N GLU A 320 -14.66 -24.24 10.11
CA GLU A 320 -13.22 -24.06 10.33
C GLU A 320 -12.58 -22.99 9.40
N GLU A 321 -12.98 -22.93 8.12
CA GLU A 321 -12.48 -21.92 7.17
C GLU A 321 -13.05 -20.52 7.45
N GLU A 322 -14.18 -20.42 8.15
CA GLU A 322 -14.76 -19.16 8.60
C GLU A 322 -14.13 -18.68 9.92
N GLU A 323 -13.77 -19.60 10.82
CA GLU A 323 -13.05 -19.29 12.05
C GLU A 323 -11.63 -18.74 11.81
N GLU A 324 -10.96 -19.19 10.75
CA GLU A 324 -9.64 -18.65 10.33
C GLU A 324 -9.71 -17.19 9.83
N ILE A 325 -10.91 -16.66 9.56
CA ILE A 325 -11.10 -15.28 9.12
C ILE A 325 -11.10 -14.37 10.33
N LEU A 326 -10.04 -13.56 10.46
CA LEU A 326 -9.94 -12.59 11.56
C LEU A 326 -10.83 -11.36 11.32
N GLY A 327 -10.78 -10.82 10.11
CA GLY A 327 -11.42 -9.56 9.77
C GLY A 327 -12.94 -9.63 9.59
N ASN A 328 -13.58 -8.46 9.60
CA ASN A 328 -15.02 -8.30 9.43
C ASN A 328 -15.33 -7.22 8.39
N CYS A 329 -16.44 -7.39 7.68
CA CYS A 329 -16.96 -6.36 6.79
C CYS A 329 -17.28 -5.11 7.59
N CYS A 330 -16.73 -3.97 7.13
CA CYS A 330 -16.92 -2.69 7.79
C CYS A 330 -18.35 -2.15 7.74
N VAL A 331 -19.29 -2.81 7.06
CA VAL A 331 -20.69 -2.37 6.93
C VAL A 331 -21.63 -3.31 7.68
N CYS A 332 -21.58 -4.62 7.37
CA CYS A 332 -22.52 -5.59 7.96
C CYS A 332 -21.90 -6.51 9.03
N ALA A 333 -20.63 -6.29 9.40
CA ALA A 333 -19.88 -7.10 10.37
C ALA A 333 -19.67 -8.59 10.01
N GLN A 334 -20.16 -9.07 8.86
CA GLN A 334 -19.89 -10.43 8.40
C GLN A 334 -18.38 -10.66 8.23
N LYS A 335 -17.88 -11.82 8.66
CA LYS A 335 -16.50 -12.28 8.48
C LYS A 335 -15.98 -12.05 7.06
N TRP A 336 -14.85 -11.36 6.95
CA TRP A 336 -14.27 -10.96 5.68
C TRP A 336 -12.78 -10.59 5.78
N ASP A 337 -11.95 -11.05 4.86
CA ASP A 337 -10.49 -10.86 4.88
C ASP A 337 -9.89 -10.42 3.52
N ARG A 338 -10.72 -9.90 2.61
CA ARG A 338 -10.28 -9.46 1.27
C ARG A 338 -10.53 -7.97 1.03
N TYR A 339 -9.48 -7.23 0.70
CA TYR A 339 -9.54 -5.81 0.33
C TYR A 339 -9.98 -5.60 -1.13
N ILE A 340 -11.22 -5.97 -1.46
CA ILE A 340 -11.73 -5.88 -2.84
C ILE A 340 -11.99 -4.43 -3.25
N GLY A 341 -11.60 -4.09 -4.48
CA GLY A 341 -11.93 -2.80 -5.11
C GLY A 341 -11.23 -1.60 -4.49
N LYS A 342 -10.22 -1.82 -3.63
CA LYS A 342 -9.43 -0.77 -2.96
C LYS A 342 -10.32 0.26 -2.26
N LYS A 343 -11.40 -0.21 -1.63
CA LYS A 343 -12.26 0.63 -0.80
C LYS A 343 -11.47 1.20 0.36
N LYS A 344 -11.79 2.42 0.72
CA LYS A 344 -11.11 3.20 1.76
C LYS A 344 -12.13 3.78 2.71
N CYS A 345 -11.73 3.89 3.96
CA CYS A 345 -12.47 4.62 4.98
C CYS A 345 -12.70 6.06 4.51
N TYR A 346 -13.92 6.57 4.63
CA TYR A 346 -14.23 7.97 4.29
C TYR A 346 -13.66 8.99 5.25
N THR A 347 -13.31 8.56 6.46
CA THR A 347 -12.73 9.43 7.46
C THR A 347 -11.22 9.61 7.26
N CYS A 348 -10.45 8.52 7.34
CA CYS A 348 -8.98 8.58 7.35
C CYS A 348 -8.31 8.05 6.08
N GLY A 349 -9.07 7.48 5.14
CA GLY A 349 -8.53 6.99 3.86
C GLY A 349 -7.77 5.65 3.91
N VAL A 350 -7.66 5.00 5.07
CA VAL A 350 -7.07 3.65 5.17
C VAL A 350 -7.93 2.61 4.43
N PRO A 351 -7.33 1.54 3.88
CA PRO A 351 -8.09 0.43 3.30
C PRO A 351 -9.13 -0.15 4.28
N VAL A 352 -10.27 -0.59 3.76
CA VAL A 352 -11.33 -1.24 4.58
C VAL A 352 -11.81 -2.54 3.96
N LEU A 353 -12.18 -3.47 4.83
CA LEU A 353 -12.76 -4.77 4.45
C LEU A 353 -14.24 -4.61 4.13
N MET A 354 -14.66 -5.03 2.94
CA MET A 354 -16.06 -4.92 2.51
C MET A 354 -16.47 -6.16 1.72
N CYS A 355 -17.52 -6.84 2.19
CA CYS A 355 -18.01 -8.07 1.56
C CYS A 355 -18.67 -7.80 0.20
N ASP A 356 -18.76 -8.84 -0.64
CA ASP A 356 -19.36 -8.74 -1.99
C ASP A 356 -20.79 -8.19 -1.96
N LYS A 357 -21.59 -8.55 -0.95
CA LYS A 357 -22.97 -8.10 -0.78
C LYS A 357 -23.01 -6.58 -0.56
N CYS A 358 -22.24 -6.07 0.39
CA CYS A 358 -22.15 -4.64 0.66
C CYS A 358 -21.53 -3.86 -0.51
N LEU A 359 -20.54 -4.42 -1.22
CA LEU A 359 -20.00 -3.80 -2.43
C LEU A 359 -21.06 -3.59 -3.52
N THR A 360 -21.97 -4.57 -3.66
CA THR A 360 -23.06 -4.51 -4.64
C THR A 360 -24.12 -3.48 -4.26
N LEU A 361 -24.43 -3.36 -2.96
CA LEU A 361 -25.40 -2.38 -2.45
C LEU A 361 -24.94 -0.93 -2.60
N LYS A 362 -23.63 -0.70 -2.85
CA LYS A 362 -23.05 0.65 -2.98
C LYS A 362 -23.53 1.60 -1.86
N PRO A 363 -23.30 1.24 -0.58
CA PRO A 363 -23.68 2.07 0.57
C PRO A 363 -23.11 3.49 0.47
N ASP A 364 -22.00 3.63 -0.26
CA ASP A 364 -21.35 4.89 -0.61
C ASP A 364 -22.15 5.83 -1.51
N LYS A 365 -23.25 5.36 -2.07
CA LYS A 365 -24.12 6.10 -2.98
C LYS A 365 -25.56 6.14 -2.51
N THR A 366 -25.87 5.57 -1.33
CA THR A 366 -27.22 5.55 -0.77
C THR A 366 -27.51 6.89 -0.09
N PRO A 367 -28.55 7.63 -0.51
CA PRO A 367 -28.96 8.89 0.13
C PRO A 367 -29.27 8.67 1.63
N GLY A 368 -28.84 9.60 2.50
CA GLY A 368 -29.07 9.54 3.95
C GLY A 368 -28.06 8.72 4.76
N ARG A 369 -27.16 7.98 4.12
CA ARG A 369 -26.13 7.13 4.76
C ARG A 369 -24.71 7.64 4.53
N LYS A 370 -24.46 8.91 4.84
CA LYS A 370 -23.08 9.45 4.84
C LYS A 370 -22.30 8.78 5.98
N LEU A 371 -21.10 8.27 5.72
CA LEU A 371 -20.15 7.66 6.68
C LEU A 371 -20.32 6.15 7.02
N GLU A 372 -21.06 5.34 6.24
CA GLU A 372 -21.12 3.88 6.49
C GLU A 372 -19.80 3.13 6.25
N VAL A 373 -18.96 3.62 5.33
CA VAL A 373 -17.69 2.96 4.98
C VAL A 373 -16.56 3.55 5.83
N ARG A 374 -16.37 2.97 7.02
CA ARG A 374 -15.34 3.39 7.99
C ARG A 374 -14.50 2.20 8.46
N CYS A 375 -13.21 2.43 8.71
CA CYS A 375 -12.35 1.43 9.34
C CYS A 375 -12.74 1.24 10.81
N THR A 376 -12.33 0.12 11.39
CA THR A 376 -12.51 -0.26 12.81
C THR A 376 -12.05 0.85 13.73
N LEU A 377 -10.81 1.33 13.57
CA LEU A 377 -10.25 2.41 14.38
C LEU A 377 -11.09 3.69 14.37
N CYS A 378 -11.52 4.17 13.18
CA CYS A 378 -12.33 5.39 13.14
C CYS A 378 -13.67 5.20 13.85
N LYS A 379 -14.26 3.99 13.82
CA LYS A 379 -15.50 3.70 14.52
C LYS A 379 -15.29 3.66 16.03
N GLU A 380 -14.24 2.98 16.50
CA GLU A 380 -13.86 2.88 17.91
C GLU A 380 -13.55 4.25 18.52
N GLU A 381 -12.80 5.08 17.79
CA GLU A 381 -12.43 6.44 18.20
C GLU A 381 -13.57 7.47 18.03
N GLY A 382 -14.73 7.08 17.48
CA GLY A 382 -15.84 8.01 17.26
C GLY A 382 -15.55 9.12 16.24
N VAL A 383 -14.61 8.94 15.29
CA VAL A 383 -14.21 10.01 14.36
C VAL A 383 -15.23 10.20 13.22
N GLU A 384 -16.12 11.18 13.38
CA GLU A 384 -17.22 11.45 12.44
C GLU A 384 -16.86 12.41 11.29
N VAL A 385 -15.82 13.24 11.45
CA VAL A 385 -15.40 14.21 10.43
C VAL A 385 -14.22 13.68 9.63
N PRO A 386 -14.24 13.69 8.29
CA PRO A 386 -13.08 13.32 7.49
C PRO A 386 -11.85 14.14 7.83
N ALA A 387 -10.67 13.51 7.85
CA ALA A 387 -9.42 14.20 8.16
C ALA A 387 -9.09 15.33 7.18
N ALA A 388 -9.67 15.30 5.97
CA ALA A 388 -9.54 16.36 4.97
C ALA A 388 -10.40 17.60 5.27
N ASP A 389 -11.37 17.48 6.17
CA ASP A 389 -12.35 18.51 6.53
C ASP A 389 -12.12 19.04 7.97
N LEU A 390 -11.05 18.58 8.64
CA LEU A 390 -10.61 19.09 9.95
C LEU A 390 -9.65 20.28 9.77
N GLU A 391 -9.87 21.34 10.53
CA GLU A 391 -8.87 22.39 10.72
C GLU A 391 -8.00 22.09 11.93
N LEU A 392 -6.68 22.14 11.74
CA LEU A 392 -5.73 22.02 12.84
C LEU A 392 -5.40 23.43 13.34
N THR A 393 -5.73 23.71 14.60
CA THR A 393 -5.26 24.92 15.29
C THR A 393 -3.99 24.59 16.08
N ALA A 394 -3.25 25.61 16.51
CA ALA A 394 -2.02 25.45 17.31
C ALA A 394 -2.22 24.67 18.62
N ASN A 395 -3.47 24.48 19.08
CA ASN A 395 -3.84 23.77 20.31
C ASN A 395 -4.59 22.43 20.06
N GLY A 396 -4.61 21.88 18.84
CA GLY A 396 -5.34 20.66 18.50
C GLY A 396 -6.58 20.88 17.62
N ILE A 397 -7.45 19.85 17.53
CA ILE A 397 -8.60 19.75 16.60
C ILE A 397 -9.53 20.96 16.78
N GLY A 398 -9.57 21.85 15.76
CA GLY A 398 -10.44 23.03 15.73
C GLY A 398 -11.69 22.80 14.87
N ALA A 399 -12.78 23.47 15.24
CA ALA A 399 -14.09 23.34 14.63
C ALA A 399 -14.12 23.72 13.13
N VAL A 400 -15.05 23.09 12.42
CA VAL A 400 -15.36 23.17 10.98
C VAL A 400 -15.36 24.61 10.45
N LYS A 401 -14.53 24.91 9.42
CA LYS A 401 -14.49 26.25 8.82
C LYS A 401 -15.66 26.54 7.88
N LYS A 402 -16.30 27.70 8.09
CA LYS A 402 -16.96 28.49 7.04
C LYS A 402 -15.93 29.42 6.39
N ASP A 403 -16.12 29.63 5.08
CA ASP A 403 -15.28 30.38 4.13
C ASP A 403 -14.59 31.67 4.65
N SER A 404 -13.30 31.83 4.35
CA SER A 404 -12.72 32.99 3.62
C SER A 404 -11.17 33.06 3.66
N SER A 405 -10.61 33.33 2.46
CA SER A 405 -9.33 33.96 2.05
C SER A 405 -8.01 33.87 2.86
N GLN A 406 -6.98 33.36 2.14
CA GLN A 406 -5.54 33.70 2.13
C GLN A 406 -4.65 33.48 3.38
N ASN A 407 -3.86 32.39 3.39
CA ASN A 407 -2.37 32.36 3.33
C ASN A 407 -1.80 30.95 3.62
N ALA A 408 -0.69 30.60 2.95
CA ALA A 408 -0.01 29.28 2.90
C ALA A 408 0.78 28.97 4.20
N ALA A 409 1.15 27.74 4.61
CA ALA A 409 1.39 26.41 3.98
C ALA A 409 1.07 25.28 5.02
N ALA A 410 1.16 23.95 4.83
CA ALA A 410 1.64 23.03 3.78
C ALA A 410 0.90 21.66 3.92
N PRO A 411 0.89 20.79 2.88
CA PRO A 411 -0.07 19.68 2.75
C PRO A 411 0.44 18.33 3.27
N SER A 412 -0.40 17.61 4.02
CA SER A 412 -0.24 16.20 4.36
C SER A 412 -1.53 15.43 4.05
N VAL A 413 -1.66 14.84 2.85
CA VAL A 413 -2.37 13.56 2.64
C VAL A 413 -1.86 12.92 1.34
N LEU A 414 -1.07 11.84 1.49
CA LEU A 414 -0.73 10.89 0.42
C LEU A 414 -2.01 10.25 -0.15
N LYS A 415 -2.50 10.77 -1.28
CA LYS A 415 -3.50 10.09 -2.11
C LYS A 415 -2.88 8.86 -2.77
N TRP A 416 -2.99 7.70 -2.12
CA TRP A 416 -2.71 6.41 -2.74
C TRP A 416 -3.65 6.18 -3.93
N GLY A 417 -3.11 6.18 -5.16
CA GLY A 417 -3.68 5.48 -6.31
C GLY A 417 -5.13 5.81 -6.66
N GLY A 418 -5.37 7.02 -7.17
CA GLY A 418 -6.64 7.43 -7.78
C GLY A 418 -6.47 8.50 -8.86
N GLY A 419 -5.29 8.61 -9.45
CA GLY A 419 -4.92 9.67 -10.42
C GLY A 419 -5.54 9.55 -11.81
N GLN A 420 -6.61 8.76 -11.99
CA GLN A 420 -7.36 8.73 -13.26
C GLN A 420 -8.89 8.75 -13.08
N ALA A 421 -9.39 8.80 -11.84
CA ALA A 421 -10.83 8.90 -11.59
C ALA A 421 -11.31 10.36 -11.46
N LYS A 422 -10.45 11.29 -11.02
CA LYS A 422 -10.83 12.72 -10.90
C LYS A 422 -10.90 13.42 -12.27
N GLU A 423 -9.92 13.20 -13.14
CA GLU A 423 -9.93 13.76 -14.52
C GLU A 423 -11.07 13.20 -15.38
N LYS A 424 -11.44 11.91 -15.25
CA LYS A 424 -12.60 11.35 -15.97
C LYS A 424 -13.94 11.78 -15.36
N LYS A 425 -14.00 12.14 -14.08
CA LYS A 425 -15.22 12.60 -13.40
C LYS A 425 -15.44 14.10 -13.62
N GLU A 426 -14.39 14.90 -13.75
CA GLU A 426 -14.48 16.31 -14.15
C GLU A 426 -14.78 16.48 -15.64
N LYS A 427 -14.27 15.59 -16.52
CA LYS A 427 -14.67 15.55 -17.94
C LYS A 427 -16.11 15.02 -18.18
N ARG A 428 -16.80 14.55 -17.14
CA ARG A 428 -18.19 14.03 -17.21
C ARG A 428 -19.21 14.83 -16.39
N LYS A 429 -18.89 16.04 -15.92
CA LYS A 429 -19.96 17.01 -15.66
C LYS A 429 -20.51 17.42 -17.03
N MET A 430 -21.72 16.99 -17.36
CA MET A 430 -22.44 17.46 -18.56
C MET A 430 -22.43 18.99 -18.52
N LYS A 431 -21.58 19.63 -19.34
CA LYS A 431 -21.66 21.07 -19.57
C LYS A 431 -22.96 21.30 -20.33
N ARG A 432 -23.93 21.95 -19.68
CA ARG A 432 -25.08 22.51 -20.38
C ARG A 432 -24.57 23.54 -21.38
N LYS A 433 -25.07 23.50 -22.61
CA LYS A 433 -24.77 24.44 -23.70
C LYS A 433 -26.08 25.03 -24.20
N MET A 434 -26.06 26.23 -24.77
CA MET A 434 -27.25 26.80 -25.41
C MET A 434 -27.68 25.94 -26.59
N CYS A 435 -28.96 25.58 -26.64
CA CYS A 435 -29.57 24.94 -27.80
C CYS A 435 -29.87 25.98 -28.90
N LYS A 436 -30.34 25.53 -30.07
CA LYS A 436 -30.66 26.41 -31.21
C LYS A 436 -31.79 27.42 -30.94
N PHE A 437 -32.56 27.25 -29.87
CA PHE A 437 -33.63 28.16 -29.43
C PHE A 437 -33.25 29.02 -28.21
N GLY A 438 -31.97 29.01 -27.80
CA GLY A 438 -31.44 29.92 -26.77
C GLY A 438 -31.54 29.43 -25.32
N ALA A 439 -32.08 28.23 -25.05
CA ALA A 439 -32.15 27.67 -23.70
C ALA A 439 -30.95 26.78 -23.34
N GLU A 440 -30.56 26.73 -22.06
CA GLU A 440 -29.49 25.85 -21.59
C GLU A 440 -29.93 24.37 -21.55
N CYS A 441 -29.29 23.52 -22.36
CA CYS A 441 -29.63 22.10 -22.52
C CYS A 441 -28.38 21.20 -22.47
N THR A 442 -28.54 19.91 -22.16
CA THR A 442 -27.44 18.92 -22.12
C THR A 442 -27.16 18.25 -23.46
N ARG A 443 -28.00 18.49 -24.49
CA ARG A 443 -27.86 17.94 -25.85
C ARG A 443 -27.40 19.03 -26.82
N THR A 444 -26.39 18.71 -27.64
CA THR A 444 -25.82 19.62 -28.64
C THR A 444 -26.66 19.77 -29.92
N ASP A 445 -27.68 18.92 -30.09
CA ASP A 445 -28.52 18.76 -31.27
C ASP A 445 -30.02 18.89 -30.93
N CYS A 446 -30.37 19.58 -29.84
CA CYS A 446 -31.75 19.66 -29.39
C CYS A 446 -32.63 20.49 -30.35
N TRP A 447 -33.69 19.87 -30.88
CA TRP A 447 -34.67 20.46 -31.82
C TRP A 447 -36.06 20.72 -31.19
N PHE A 448 -36.21 20.51 -29.88
CA PHE A 448 -37.47 20.68 -29.16
C PHE A 448 -37.52 22.04 -28.45
N SER A 449 -38.70 22.69 -28.40
CA SER A 449 -38.90 23.91 -27.62
C SER A 449 -38.88 23.60 -26.12
N HIS A 450 -38.44 24.56 -25.29
CA HIS A 450 -38.35 24.42 -23.83
C HIS A 450 -39.22 25.50 -23.19
N ASP A 451 -39.90 25.18 -22.09
CA ASP A 451 -40.88 26.05 -21.40
C ASP A 451 -40.33 27.41 -20.94
N THR A 452 -39.00 27.54 -20.86
CA THR A 452 -38.31 28.78 -20.45
C THR A 452 -38.14 29.81 -21.57
N CYS A 453 -38.44 29.48 -22.82
CA CYS A 453 -38.37 30.41 -23.94
C CYS A 453 -39.72 31.12 -24.15
N LYS A 454 -40.05 32.10 -23.30
CA LYS A 454 -41.12 33.07 -23.61
C LYS A 454 -40.59 34.08 -24.63
N VAL A 455 -40.80 33.80 -25.90
CA VAL A 455 -40.68 34.80 -26.96
C VAL A 455 -41.91 35.70 -26.86
N THR A 456 -41.71 36.95 -26.43
CA THR A 456 -42.69 38.02 -26.63
C THR A 456 -42.72 38.36 -28.13
N THR A 457 -43.55 37.67 -28.90
CA THR A 457 -43.93 38.12 -30.25
C THR A 457 -45.29 38.77 -30.18
N GLY A 458 -45.33 40.06 -30.51
CA GLY A 458 -46.56 40.77 -30.80
C GLY A 458 -47.35 40.04 -31.87
N ASN A 459 -48.56 39.63 -31.47
CA ASN A 459 -49.79 39.55 -32.22
C ASN A 459 -49.72 39.30 -33.74
N SER A 460 -50.10 38.10 -34.16
CA SER A 460 -51.10 37.94 -35.23
C SER A 460 -51.64 36.50 -35.27
N GLN A 461 -52.95 36.43 -35.42
CA GLN A 461 -53.80 35.25 -35.42
C GLN A 461 -53.44 34.30 -36.57
N LYS A 462 -53.57 32.98 -36.35
CA LYS A 462 -54.73 32.19 -36.83
C LYS A 462 -54.58 30.70 -36.51
N LYS A 463 -55.70 30.19 -35.99
CA LYS A 463 -56.20 28.81 -35.86
C LYS A 463 -55.53 27.77 -36.77
N PHE A 464 -55.35 26.56 -36.26
CA PHE A 464 -55.98 25.35 -36.85
C PHE A 464 -56.23 24.27 -35.78
N ASN A 465 -57.43 23.69 -35.89
CA ASN A 465 -58.03 22.65 -35.06
C ASN A 465 -57.36 21.27 -35.24
N VAL A 466 -57.25 20.55 -34.12
CA VAL A 466 -57.85 19.23 -33.83
C VAL A 466 -58.36 18.41 -35.03
N ASP A 467 -57.78 17.24 -35.30
CA ASP A 467 -58.39 15.91 -35.07
C ASP A 467 -57.64 14.77 -35.80
N SER A 468 -57.67 13.60 -35.16
CA SER A 468 -57.21 12.24 -35.56
C SER A 468 -55.76 11.86 -35.24
#